data_AF-A0A5M8QK38-F1
#
_entry.id   AF-A0A5M8QK38-F1
#
_cell.length_a   1.000
_cell.length_b   1.000
_cell.length_c   1.000
_cell.angle_alpha   90.00
_cell.angle_beta   90.00
_cell.angle_gamma   90.00
#
_symmetry.space_group_name_H-M   'P 1'
#
loop_
_entity.id
_entity.type
_entity.pdbx_description
1 polymer ?
#
loop_
_entity_poly.entity_id
_entity_poly.type
_entity_poly.pdbx_seq_one_letter_code
_entity_poly.pdbx_strand_id
1 'polypeptide(L)'
;MTTRTRAAPTPPPELADPVRRGRIALSLAGGLWALLLLPLTAADWGAPWVAALSRLEPWRALRGAVDDPYVVFGALTGVSFLAIGAALLPDLRRARWGGTVFAVTVLLGAIITPVSYLSTPPTAPLHVLWGAEGPLLVVIGLAGVLAAVSARRWRRWVRALLAVTLVVLVAGVLATGYYPHGPLIALSLEAAVLLGGAPRARPTAAVRPRR
;
A
#
# COMPACT_ATOMS: atom_id res chain seq x y z
N MET A 1 -12.09 24.70 -46.10
CA MET A 1 -11.04 24.05 -45.29
C MET A 1 -11.62 23.82 -43.89
N THR A 2 -12.26 22.67 -43.66
CA THR A 2 -12.96 22.36 -42.40
C THR A 2 -12.00 21.65 -41.45
N THR A 3 -11.57 22.37 -40.43
CA THR A 3 -10.78 21.87 -39.30
C THR A 3 -11.62 20.88 -38.49
N ARG A 4 -11.42 19.57 -38.71
CA ARG A 4 -11.92 18.53 -37.82
C ARG A 4 -11.16 18.61 -36.50
N THR A 5 -11.79 19.20 -35.48
CA THR A 5 -11.39 19.05 -34.08
C THR A 5 -11.46 17.57 -33.71
N ARG A 6 -10.30 16.92 -33.57
CA ARG A 6 -10.22 15.57 -32.99
C ARG A 6 -10.77 15.65 -31.56
N ALA A 7 -11.89 14.97 -31.31
CA ALA A 7 -12.39 14.76 -29.97
C ALA A 7 -11.26 14.18 -29.10
N ALA A 8 -11.06 14.74 -27.92
CA ALA A 8 -10.07 14.25 -26.98
C ALA A 8 -10.33 12.75 -26.70
N PRO A 9 -9.27 11.92 -26.65
CA PRO A 9 -9.43 10.49 -26.40
C PRO A 9 -10.19 10.31 -25.08
N THR A 10 -11.33 9.63 -25.15
CA THR A 10 -12.08 9.26 -23.96
C THR A 10 -11.19 8.39 -23.09
N PRO A 11 -11.01 8.72 -21.80
CA PRO A 11 -10.21 7.90 -20.91
C PRO A 11 -10.80 6.47 -20.91
N PRO A 12 -9.96 5.44 -20.78
CA PRO A 12 -10.43 4.06 -20.78
C PRO A 12 -11.56 3.90 -19.74
N PRO A 13 -12.63 3.15 -20.05
CA PRO A 13 -13.87 3.13 -19.27
C PRO A 13 -13.69 2.64 -17.83
N GLU A 14 -12.57 1.98 -17.51
CA GLU A 14 -12.17 1.61 -16.14
C GLU A 14 -11.82 2.82 -15.27
N LEU A 15 -11.26 3.87 -15.87
CA LEU A 15 -10.98 5.12 -15.16
C LEU A 15 -12.21 6.00 -15.03
N ALA A 16 -13.33 5.78 -15.72
CA ALA A 16 -14.46 6.71 -15.63
C ALA A 16 -15.20 6.69 -14.27
N ASP A 17 -14.98 5.67 -13.42
CA ASP A 17 -15.60 5.54 -12.10
C ASP A 17 -14.87 6.40 -11.04
N PRO A 18 -15.50 7.47 -10.51
CA PRO A 18 -14.87 8.38 -9.56
C PRO A 18 -14.49 7.70 -8.23
N VAL A 19 -15.25 6.70 -7.79
CA VAL A 19 -14.97 5.97 -6.53
C VAL A 19 -13.75 5.08 -6.71
N ARG A 20 -13.56 4.49 -7.89
CA ARG A 20 -12.35 3.74 -8.21
C ARG A 20 -11.12 4.64 -8.30
N ARG A 21 -11.24 5.80 -8.97
CA ARG A 21 -10.16 6.79 -9.02
C ARG A 21 -9.73 7.24 -7.62
N GLY A 22 -10.70 7.57 -6.76
CA GLY A 22 -10.43 7.98 -5.38
C GLY A 22 -9.66 6.92 -4.59
N ARG A 23 -9.99 5.63 -4.77
CA ARG A 23 -9.27 4.53 -4.12
C ARG A 23 -7.87 4.30 -4.67
N ILE A 24 -7.69 4.42 -5.99
CA ILE A 24 -6.34 4.39 -6.60
C ILE A 24 -5.50 5.53 -6.04
N ALA A 25 -6.04 6.75 -6.03
CA ALA A 25 -5.37 7.91 -5.47
C ALA A 25 -5.02 7.72 -3.98
N LEU A 26 -5.94 7.17 -3.19
CA LEU A 26 -5.69 6.86 -1.77
C LEU A 26 -4.55 5.86 -1.58
N SER A 27 -4.52 4.77 -2.37
CA SER A 27 -3.43 3.79 -2.34
C SER A 27 -2.08 4.46 -2.68
N LEU A 28 -2.05 5.23 -3.77
CA LEU A 28 -0.83 5.93 -4.21
C LEU A 28 -0.38 6.98 -3.19
N ALA A 29 -1.31 7.67 -2.53
CA ALA A 29 -0.99 8.59 -1.44
C ALA A 29 -0.34 7.84 -0.26
N GLY A 30 -0.80 6.63 0.06
CA GLY A 30 -0.14 5.76 1.04
C GLY A 30 1.30 5.40 0.66
N GLY A 31 1.54 5.07 -0.62
CA GLY A 31 2.88 4.82 -1.15
C GLY A 31 3.78 6.05 -1.13
N LEU A 32 3.26 7.20 -1.55
CA LEU A 32 3.97 8.48 -1.52
C LEU A 32 4.34 8.88 -0.09
N TRP A 33 3.43 8.66 0.87
CA TRP A 33 3.71 8.90 2.29
C TRP A 33 4.87 8.04 2.79
N ALA A 34 4.88 6.74 2.46
CA ALA A 34 6.01 5.86 2.78
C ALA A 34 7.31 6.32 2.09
N LEU A 35 7.25 6.78 0.85
CA LEU A 35 8.42 7.30 0.16
C LEU A 35 8.97 8.58 0.80
N LEU A 36 8.10 9.48 1.25
CA LEU A 36 8.50 10.72 1.91
C LEU A 36 9.13 10.48 3.29
N LEU A 37 8.60 9.53 4.05
CA LEU A 37 9.13 9.16 5.38
C LEU A 37 10.42 8.34 5.30
N LEU A 38 10.64 7.61 4.21
CA LEU A 38 11.77 6.70 4.05
C LEU A 38 13.13 7.35 4.41
N PRO A 39 13.52 8.54 3.90
CA PRO A 39 14.81 9.13 4.27
C PRO A 39 14.84 9.71 5.69
N LEU A 40 13.70 9.89 6.36
CA LEU A 40 13.64 10.33 7.76
C LEU A 40 13.94 9.19 8.73
N THR A 41 13.49 7.98 8.40
CA THR A 41 13.65 6.78 9.24
C THR A 41 14.88 5.95 8.87
N ALA A 42 15.13 5.77 7.57
CA ALA A 42 16.08 4.78 7.05
C ALA A 42 17.45 5.36 6.68
N ALA A 43 17.78 6.57 7.12
CA ALA A 43 19.02 7.24 6.74
C ALA A 43 20.28 6.43 7.05
N ASP A 44 20.25 5.67 8.16
CA ASP A 44 21.37 4.91 8.68
C ASP A 44 21.31 3.42 8.31
N TRP A 45 20.19 2.98 7.72
CA TRP A 45 19.88 1.57 7.47
C TRP A 45 19.55 1.23 6.02
N GLY A 46 19.18 2.24 5.22
CA GLY A 46 18.68 2.09 3.86
C GLY A 46 19.78 2.02 2.80
N ALA A 47 19.35 1.93 1.54
CA ALA A 47 20.23 1.95 0.39
C ALA A 47 21.00 3.30 0.29
N PRO A 48 22.15 3.34 -0.41
CA PRO A 48 22.99 4.55 -0.48
C PRO A 48 22.25 5.81 -0.95
N TRP A 49 21.28 5.68 -1.84
CA TRP A 49 20.48 6.80 -2.33
C TRP A 49 19.53 7.36 -1.25
N VAL A 50 19.04 6.53 -0.32
CA VAL A 50 18.20 6.96 0.79
C VAL A 50 19.02 7.81 1.77
N ALA A 51 20.22 7.35 2.11
CA ALA A 51 21.16 8.08 2.95
C ALA A 51 21.63 9.40 2.30
N ALA A 52 21.68 9.47 0.96
CA ALA A 52 21.95 10.71 0.26
C ALA A 52 20.79 11.71 0.39
N LEU A 53 19.54 11.25 0.23
CA LEU A 53 18.35 12.08 0.39
C LEU A 53 18.20 12.62 1.81
N SER A 54 18.51 11.82 2.83
CA SER A 54 18.37 12.23 4.24
C SER A 54 19.29 13.40 4.64
N ARG A 55 20.31 13.70 3.83
CA ARG A 55 21.24 14.82 4.04
C ARG A 55 20.74 16.12 3.38
N LEU A 56 19.74 16.05 2.52
CA LEU A 56 19.15 17.22 1.87
C LEU A 56 18.27 17.99 2.85
N GLU A 57 18.19 19.30 2.62
CA GLU A 57 17.35 20.21 3.38
C GLU A 57 16.01 20.37 2.67
N PRO A 58 15.05 19.45 2.90
CA PRO A 58 14.22 19.51 4.11
C PRO A 58 14.26 18.29 5.05
N TRP A 59 14.82 17.15 4.63
CA TRP A 59 14.82 15.93 5.44
C TRP A 59 15.69 16.07 6.69
N ARG A 60 16.84 16.72 6.57
CA ARG A 60 17.73 16.98 7.70
C ARG A 60 17.06 17.85 8.77
N ALA A 61 16.40 18.94 8.37
CA ALA A 61 15.64 19.80 9.28
C ALA A 61 14.51 19.05 10.01
N LEU A 62 13.73 18.23 9.30
CA LEU A 62 12.65 17.43 9.91
C LEU A 62 13.19 16.40 10.91
N ARG A 63 14.29 15.72 10.59
CA ARG A 63 14.93 14.77 11.53
C ARG A 63 15.45 15.47 12.78
N GLY A 64 16.00 16.68 12.64
CA GLY A 64 16.48 17.48 13.76
C GLY A 64 15.38 18.12 14.63
N ALA A 65 14.12 18.07 14.18
CA ALA A 65 12.98 18.65 14.91
C ALA A 65 12.32 17.70 15.91
N VAL A 66 12.77 16.44 15.98
CA VAL A 66 12.22 15.40 16.87
C VAL A 66 13.37 14.66 17.55
N ASP A 67 13.15 14.19 18.79
CA ASP A 67 14.19 13.52 19.58
C ASP A 67 14.58 12.16 18.99
N ASP A 68 13.60 11.37 18.53
CA ASP A 68 13.81 10.06 17.92
C ASP A 68 13.12 9.99 16.55
N PRO A 69 13.80 10.40 15.46
CA PRO A 69 13.23 10.36 14.13
C PRO A 69 12.96 8.93 13.65
N TYR A 70 13.71 7.93 14.14
CA TYR A 70 13.48 6.54 13.76
C TYR A 70 12.11 6.07 14.27
N VAL A 71 11.84 6.29 15.57
CA VAL A 71 10.56 5.89 16.18
C VAL A 71 9.40 6.69 15.64
N VAL A 72 9.51 8.02 15.58
CA VAL A 72 8.39 8.90 15.18
C VAL A 72 7.99 8.65 13.73
N PHE A 73 8.93 8.77 12.78
CA PHE A 73 8.61 8.62 11.36
C PHE A 73 8.38 7.16 10.98
N GLY A 74 9.04 6.22 11.66
CA GLY A 74 8.73 4.80 11.53
C GLY A 74 7.28 4.48 11.91
N ALA A 75 6.82 4.94 13.07
CA ALA A 75 5.44 4.73 13.52
C ALA A 75 4.41 5.35 12.55
N LEU A 76 4.69 6.55 12.03
CA LEU A 76 3.82 7.24 11.06
C LEU A 76 3.64 6.47 9.73
N THR A 77 4.49 5.48 9.46
CA THR A 77 4.34 4.58 8.32
C THR A 77 3.08 3.70 8.43
N GLY A 78 2.51 3.54 9.63
CA GLY A 78 1.19 2.92 9.82
C GLY A 78 0.07 3.57 8.99
N VAL A 79 0.18 4.87 8.69
CA VAL A 79 -0.77 5.60 7.83
C VAL A 79 -0.79 5.02 6.39
N SER A 80 0.36 4.58 5.88
CA SER A 80 0.45 3.95 4.56
C SER A 80 -0.28 2.62 4.51
N PHE A 81 -0.12 1.78 5.54
CA PHE A 81 -0.89 0.54 5.67
C PHE A 81 -2.39 0.80 5.70
N LEU A 82 -2.83 1.80 6.48
CA LEU A 82 -4.23 2.18 6.57
C LEU A 82 -4.78 2.61 5.21
N ALA A 83 -4.09 3.50 4.52
CA ALA A 83 -4.50 4.03 3.22
C ALA A 83 -4.60 2.92 2.15
N ILE A 84 -3.57 2.08 2.03
CA ILE A 84 -3.53 0.99 1.06
C ILE A 84 -4.59 -0.07 1.38
N GLY A 85 -4.69 -0.49 2.64
CA GLY A 85 -5.66 -1.49 3.10
C GLY A 85 -7.10 -1.01 2.90
N ALA A 86 -7.40 0.24 3.25
CA ALA A 86 -8.73 0.84 3.08
C ALA A 86 -9.10 0.97 1.60
N ALA A 87 -8.15 1.35 0.74
CA ALA A 87 -8.37 1.43 -0.70
C ALA A 87 -8.73 0.06 -1.31
N LEU A 88 -8.03 -1.00 -0.89
CA LEU A 88 -8.19 -2.36 -1.41
C LEU A 88 -9.43 -3.08 -0.91
N LEU A 89 -9.83 -2.84 0.35
CA LEU A 89 -10.84 -3.63 1.07
C LEU A 89 -12.16 -3.84 0.29
N PRO A 90 -12.78 -2.82 -0.35
CA PRO A 90 -14.07 -3.02 -1.02
C PRO A 90 -13.99 -3.90 -2.28
N ASP A 91 -12.87 -3.87 -3.01
CA ASP A 91 -12.64 -4.75 -4.15
C ASP A 91 -12.30 -6.16 -3.66
N LEU A 92 -11.38 -6.29 -2.70
CA LEU A 92 -10.94 -7.60 -2.23
C LEU A 92 -11.99 -8.37 -1.43
N ARG A 93 -12.96 -7.70 -0.79
CA ARG A 93 -14.15 -8.38 -0.24
C ARG A 93 -14.92 -9.16 -1.32
N ARG A 94 -14.90 -8.70 -2.58
CA ARG A 94 -15.52 -9.41 -3.72
C ARG A 94 -14.67 -10.59 -4.21
N ALA A 95 -13.40 -10.67 -3.82
CA ALA A 95 -12.56 -11.84 -3.96
C ALA A 95 -12.82 -12.90 -2.86
N ARG A 96 -13.86 -12.73 -2.05
CA ARG A 96 -14.27 -13.63 -0.94
C ARG A 96 -13.25 -13.62 0.21
N TRP A 97 -13.28 -14.66 1.05
CA TRP A 97 -12.54 -14.76 2.30
C TRP A 97 -11.05 -14.46 2.14
N GLY A 98 -10.36 -15.01 1.13
CA GLY A 98 -8.92 -14.79 0.94
C GLY A 98 -8.57 -13.33 0.64
N GLY A 99 -9.39 -12.66 -0.17
CA GLY A 99 -9.24 -11.22 -0.43
C GLY A 99 -9.52 -10.37 0.81
N THR A 100 -10.56 -10.72 1.59
CA THR A 100 -10.84 -10.05 2.86
C THR A 100 -9.68 -10.22 3.85
N VAL A 101 -9.14 -11.43 3.99
CA VAL A 101 -7.98 -11.71 4.84
C VAL A 101 -6.80 -10.84 4.41
N PHE A 102 -6.45 -10.82 3.13
CA PHE A 102 -5.38 -9.96 2.62
C PHE A 102 -5.57 -8.48 3.00
N ALA A 103 -6.74 -7.91 2.70
CA ALA A 103 -7.01 -6.51 2.99
C ALA A 103 -6.95 -6.20 4.50
N VAL A 104 -7.48 -7.10 5.34
CA VAL A 104 -7.43 -6.95 6.79
C VAL A 104 -6.00 -7.08 7.31
N THR A 105 -5.20 -8.02 6.80
CA THR A 105 -3.79 -8.15 7.18
C THR A 105 -3.00 -6.88 6.85
N VAL A 106 -3.24 -6.27 5.69
CA VAL A 106 -2.65 -4.97 5.36
C VAL A 106 -3.10 -3.89 6.37
N LEU A 107 -4.39 -3.84 6.71
CA LEU A 107 -4.90 -2.89 7.72
C LEU A 107 -4.31 -3.10 9.11
N LEU A 108 -4.03 -4.34 9.53
CA LEU A 108 -3.37 -4.62 10.81
C LEU A 108 -1.98 -3.96 10.90
N GLY A 109 -1.31 -3.75 9.77
CA GLY A 109 -0.05 -2.99 9.72
C GLY A 109 -0.18 -1.56 10.21
N ALA A 110 -1.36 -0.95 10.13
CA ALA A 110 -1.60 0.39 10.67
C ALA A 110 -1.50 0.45 12.20
N ILE A 111 -1.70 -0.69 12.88
CA ILE A 111 -1.63 -0.81 14.34
C ILE A 111 -0.28 -1.41 14.74
N ILE A 112 0.12 -2.49 14.08
CA ILE A 112 1.36 -3.21 14.39
C ILE A 112 2.59 -2.32 14.20
N THR A 113 2.63 -1.51 13.14
CA THR A 113 3.79 -0.66 12.84
C THR A 113 4.05 0.37 13.95
N PRO A 114 3.08 1.22 14.36
CA PRO A 114 3.29 2.10 15.51
C PRO A 114 3.71 1.35 16.79
N VAL A 115 3.07 0.22 17.10
CA VAL A 115 3.40 -0.57 18.29
C VAL A 115 4.84 -1.07 18.25
N SER A 116 5.28 -1.59 17.10
CA SER A 116 6.65 -2.06 16.88
C SER A 116 7.68 -0.94 17.06
N TYR A 117 7.47 0.22 16.42
CA TYR A 117 8.40 1.36 16.55
C TYR A 117 8.42 1.95 17.96
N LEU A 118 7.27 2.09 18.63
CA LEU A 118 7.22 2.55 20.02
C LEU A 118 7.88 1.55 20.99
N SER A 119 8.01 0.29 20.58
CA SER A 119 8.69 -0.77 21.33
C SER A 119 10.19 -0.86 21.05
N THR A 120 10.74 0.02 20.20
CA THR A 120 12.19 0.03 19.86
C THR A 120 13.11 0.15 21.07
N PRO A 121 12.83 0.98 22.11
CA PRO A 121 13.73 1.09 23.25
C PRO A 121 13.89 -0.27 23.98
N PRO A 122 15.11 -0.69 24.35
CA PRO A 122 15.34 -1.97 25.03
C PRO A 122 14.62 -2.11 26.37
N THR A 123 14.25 -0.98 26.99
CA THR A 123 13.52 -0.92 28.27
C THR A 123 12.00 -0.93 28.09
N ALA A 124 11.49 -0.91 26.86
CA ALA A 124 10.05 -0.90 26.61
C ALA A 124 9.42 -2.26 27.02
N PRO A 125 8.23 -2.25 27.68
CA PRO A 125 7.58 -3.48 28.14
C PRO A 125 7.21 -4.44 27.00
N LEU A 126 7.08 -3.91 25.78
CA LEU A 126 6.74 -4.65 24.57
C LEU A 126 7.91 -4.77 23.60
N HIS A 127 9.17 -4.65 24.05
CA HIS A 127 10.35 -4.68 23.18
C HIS A 127 10.42 -5.91 22.25
N VAL A 128 9.86 -7.04 22.68
CA VAL A 128 9.70 -8.26 21.85
C VAL A 128 8.93 -8.04 20.55
N LEU A 129 8.14 -6.97 20.44
CA LEU A 129 7.37 -6.59 19.25
C LEU A 129 8.15 -5.69 18.28
N TRP A 130 9.37 -5.26 18.63
CA TRP A 130 10.20 -4.48 17.73
C TRP A 130 10.58 -5.30 16.50
N GLY A 131 10.31 -4.74 15.32
CA GLY A 131 10.49 -5.40 14.03
C GLY A 131 9.33 -6.31 13.60
N ALA A 132 8.17 -6.27 14.29
CA ALA A 132 7.00 -7.09 13.95
C ALA A 132 6.46 -6.87 12.53
N GLU A 133 6.81 -5.77 11.87
CA GLU A 133 6.48 -5.49 10.48
C GLU A 133 7.09 -6.51 9.52
N GLY A 134 8.28 -7.03 9.82
CA GLY A 134 8.94 -8.04 8.99
C GLY A 134 8.07 -9.30 8.82
N PRO A 135 7.73 -9.99 9.92
CA PRO A 135 6.78 -11.11 9.89
C PRO A 135 5.42 -10.73 9.29
N LEU A 136 4.88 -9.55 9.61
CA LEU A 136 3.61 -9.09 9.06
C LEU A 136 3.65 -9.00 7.52
N LEU A 137 4.71 -8.45 6.94
CA LEU A 137 4.87 -8.34 5.49
C LEU A 137 4.92 -9.72 4.82
N VAL A 138 5.57 -10.71 5.46
CA VAL A 138 5.52 -12.10 5.01
C VAL A 138 4.09 -12.63 5.02
N VAL A 139 3.34 -12.40 6.11
CA VAL A 139 1.93 -12.81 6.22
C VAL A 139 1.06 -12.12 5.16
N ILE A 140 1.30 -10.84 4.85
CA ILE A 140 0.62 -10.15 3.74
C ILE A 140 0.90 -10.85 2.41
N GLY A 141 2.17 -11.17 2.13
CA GLY A 141 2.55 -11.90 0.92
C GLY A 141 1.85 -13.26 0.81
N LEU A 142 1.79 -14.03 1.90
CA LEU A 142 1.08 -15.32 1.96
C LEU A 142 -0.44 -15.14 1.79
N ALA A 143 -1.02 -14.10 2.41
CA ALA A 143 -2.42 -13.76 2.23
C ALA A 143 -2.74 -13.40 0.76
N GLY A 144 -1.75 -12.90 -0.01
CA GLY A 144 -1.88 -12.62 -1.44
C GLY A 144 -2.17 -13.89 -2.23
N VAL A 145 -1.48 -14.99 -1.91
CA VAL A 145 -1.75 -16.32 -2.48
C VAL A 145 -3.18 -16.77 -2.15
N LEU A 146 -3.62 -16.59 -0.90
CA LEU A 146 -4.99 -16.93 -0.49
C LEU A 146 -6.03 -16.12 -1.27
N ALA A 147 -5.79 -14.82 -1.44
CA ALA A 147 -6.64 -13.94 -2.25
C ALA A 147 -6.67 -14.37 -3.72
N ALA A 148 -5.54 -14.75 -4.31
CA ALA A 148 -5.46 -15.25 -5.68
C ALA A 148 -6.26 -16.55 -5.90
N VAL A 149 -6.24 -17.44 -4.91
CA VAL A 149 -7.00 -18.71 -4.92
C VAL A 149 -8.50 -18.45 -4.76
N SER A 150 -8.90 -17.52 -3.89
CA SER A 150 -10.30 -17.19 -3.63
C SER A 150 -10.94 -16.36 -4.75
N ALA A 151 -10.15 -15.55 -5.47
CA ALA A 151 -10.57 -14.68 -6.57
C ALA A 151 -10.81 -15.42 -7.91
N ARG A 152 -11.40 -16.63 -7.90
CA ARG A 152 -11.53 -17.50 -9.11
C ARG A 152 -12.21 -16.85 -10.32
N ARG A 153 -13.09 -15.87 -10.08
CA ARG A 153 -13.85 -15.15 -11.12
C ARG A 153 -13.13 -13.91 -11.66
N TRP A 154 -11.94 -13.60 -11.15
CA TRP A 154 -11.16 -12.44 -11.57
C TRP A 154 -10.26 -12.80 -12.75
N ARG A 155 -9.79 -11.78 -13.48
CA ARG A 155 -8.88 -11.97 -14.62
C ARG A 155 -7.60 -12.68 -14.14
N ARG A 156 -7.07 -13.61 -14.95
CA ARG A 156 -5.91 -14.44 -14.57
C ARG A 156 -4.70 -13.61 -14.15
N TRP A 157 -4.42 -12.52 -14.86
CA TRP A 157 -3.28 -11.65 -14.53
C TRP A 157 -3.45 -10.94 -13.18
N VAL A 158 -4.68 -10.58 -12.77
CA VAL A 158 -4.94 -9.96 -11.46
C VAL A 158 -4.67 -10.97 -10.34
N ARG A 159 -5.09 -12.22 -10.56
CA ARG A 159 -4.81 -13.33 -9.63
C ARG A 159 -3.32 -13.64 -9.57
N ALA A 160 -2.63 -13.61 -10.71
CA ALA A 160 -1.18 -13.80 -10.76
C ALA A 160 -0.47 -12.69 -9.98
N LEU A 161 -0.88 -11.44 -10.14
CA LEU A 161 -0.35 -10.30 -9.38
C LEU A 161 -0.50 -10.51 -7.87
N LEU A 162 -1.72 -10.82 -7.40
CA LEU A 162 -1.97 -11.18 -5.99
C LEU A 162 -1.08 -12.34 -5.50
N ALA A 163 -0.85 -13.36 -6.33
CA ALA A 163 -0.04 -14.52 -5.95
C ALA A 163 1.46 -14.18 -5.82
N VAL A 164 1.93 -13.13 -6.49
CA VAL A 164 3.33 -12.68 -6.43
C VAL A 164 3.54 -11.50 -5.50
N THR A 165 2.55 -11.11 -4.68
CA THR A 165 2.68 -10.00 -3.73
C THR A 165 3.93 -10.12 -2.85
N LEU A 166 4.27 -11.32 -2.35
CA LEU A 166 5.50 -11.48 -1.55
C LEU A 166 6.76 -11.06 -2.33
N VAL A 167 6.84 -11.40 -3.62
CA VAL A 167 7.94 -11.00 -4.51
C VAL A 167 7.96 -9.48 -4.69
N VAL A 168 6.79 -8.85 -4.84
CA VAL A 168 6.65 -7.38 -4.91
C VAL A 168 7.18 -6.72 -3.64
N LEU A 169 6.81 -7.24 -2.46
CA LEU A 169 7.27 -6.72 -1.17
C LEU A 169 8.80 -6.85 -1.04
N VAL A 170 9.36 -8.02 -1.38
CA VAL A 170 10.81 -8.26 -1.38
C VAL A 170 11.53 -7.33 -2.34
N ALA A 171 11.01 -7.15 -3.57
CA ALA A 171 11.57 -6.20 -4.52
C ALA A 171 11.57 -4.76 -3.97
N GLY A 172 10.52 -4.38 -3.22
CA GLY A 172 10.46 -3.13 -2.48
C GLY A 172 11.60 -2.98 -1.47
N VAL A 173 11.85 -4.00 -0.64
CA VAL A 173 12.99 -3.99 0.31
C VAL A 173 14.31 -3.83 -0.44
N LEU A 174 14.53 -4.62 -1.49
CA LEU A 174 15.79 -4.60 -2.24
C LEU A 174 16.04 -3.24 -2.91
N ALA A 175 14.99 -2.59 -3.41
CA ALA A 175 15.10 -1.29 -4.06
C ALA A 175 15.45 -0.15 -3.09
N THR A 176 14.94 -0.20 -1.85
CA THR A 176 15.15 0.85 -0.85
C THR A 176 16.22 0.53 0.18
N GLY A 177 16.64 -0.74 0.28
CA GLY A 177 17.47 -1.26 1.36
C GLY A 177 16.78 -1.24 2.73
N TYR A 178 15.47 -1.00 2.80
CA TYR A 178 14.79 -0.79 4.08
C TYR A 178 13.32 -1.20 4.09
N TYR A 179 12.90 -1.83 5.19
CA TYR A 179 11.51 -2.17 5.50
C TYR A 179 11.03 -1.37 6.74
N PRO A 180 9.72 -1.06 6.87
CA PRO A 180 8.61 -1.48 6.00
C PRO A 180 8.34 -0.56 4.79
N HIS A 181 9.07 0.56 4.67
CA HIS A 181 8.81 1.60 3.67
C HIS A 181 8.89 1.11 2.21
N GLY A 182 9.98 0.43 1.83
CA GLY A 182 10.14 -0.13 0.47
C GLY A 182 9.00 -1.06 0.06
N PRO A 183 8.67 -2.06 0.88
CA PRO A 183 7.49 -2.90 0.69
C PRO A 183 6.19 -2.12 0.49
N LEU A 184 5.95 -1.05 1.26
CA LEU A 184 4.72 -0.26 1.15
C LEU A 184 4.64 0.57 -0.13
N ILE A 185 5.77 1.11 -0.59
CA ILE A 185 5.86 1.77 -1.89
C ILE A 185 5.49 0.77 -2.99
N ALA A 186 6.12 -0.41 -2.99
CA ALA A 186 5.85 -1.46 -3.97
C ALA A 186 4.40 -1.96 -3.92
N LEU A 187 3.89 -2.23 -2.72
CA LEU A 187 2.50 -2.66 -2.47
C LEU A 187 1.49 -1.59 -2.92
N SER A 188 1.79 -0.31 -2.78
CA SER A 188 0.90 0.78 -3.23
C SER A 188 0.72 0.80 -4.75
N LEU A 189 1.80 0.51 -5.49
CA LEU A 189 1.79 0.43 -6.95
C LEU A 189 1.05 -0.83 -7.40
N GLU A 190 1.33 -1.97 -6.77
CA GLU A 190 0.58 -3.20 -6.97
C GLU A 190 -0.91 -2.98 -6.72
N ALA A 191 -1.26 -2.35 -5.59
CA ALA A 191 -2.64 -2.06 -5.21
C ALA A 191 -3.34 -1.16 -6.23
N ALA A 192 -2.67 -0.12 -6.74
CA ALA A 192 -3.20 0.71 -7.81
C ALA A 192 -3.51 -0.10 -9.09
N VAL A 193 -2.62 -1.03 -9.47
CA VAL A 193 -2.81 -1.92 -10.62
C VAL A 193 -3.95 -2.93 -10.38
N LEU A 194 -4.02 -3.52 -9.17
CA LEU A 194 -5.11 -4.41 -8.76
C LEU A 194 -6.46 -3.68 -8.80
N LEU A 195 -6.53 -2.46 -8.29
CA LEU A 195 -7.72 -1.60 -8.33
C LEU A 195 -8.08 -1.19 -9.75
N GLY A 196 -7.13 -1.06 -10.68
CA GLY A 196 -7.41 -0.89 -12.10
C GLY A 196 -8.05 -2.14 -12.71
N GLY A 197 -7.52 -3.33 -12.37
CA GLY A 197 -7.95 -4.62 -12.95
C GLY A 197 -9.15 -5.29 -12.29
N ALA A 198 -9.59 -4.84 -11.11
CA ALA A 198 -10.64 -5.49 -10.35
C ALA A 198 -12.01 -5.45 -11.07
N PRO A 199 -12.86 -6.50 -10.96
CA PRO A 199 -14.16 -6.52 -11.63
C PRO A 199 -15.01 -5.28 -11.32
N ARG A 200 -15.84 -4.83 -12.27
CA ARG A 200 -16.80 -3.75 -12.03
C ARG A 200 -17.88 -4.20 -11.04
N ALA A 201 -18.33 -3.29 -10.18
CA ALA A 201 -19.58 -3.51 -9.47
C ALA A 201 -20.70 -3.60 -10.53
N ARG A 202 -21.55 -4.62 -10.45
CA ARG A 202 -22.77 -4.64 -11.28
C ARG A 202 -23.63 -3.47 -10.82
N PRO A 203 -24.20 -2.65 -11.74
CA PRO A 203 -25.21 -1.68 -11.35
C PRO A 203 -26.28 -2.41 -10.55
N THR A 204 -26.58 -1.91 -9.35
CA THR A 204 -27.73 -2.38 -8.58
C THR A 204 -28.91 -2.25 -9.52
N ALA A 205 -29.53 -3.38 -9.89
CA ALA A 205 -30.64 -3.38 -10.84
C ALA A 205 -31.63 -2.32 -10.37
N ALA A 206 -31.87 -1.31 -11.21
CA ALA A 206 -32.84 -0.27 -10.92
C ALA A 206 -34.11 -0.97 -10.47
N VAL A 207 -34.52 -0.71 -9.23
CA VAL A 207 -35.78 -1.18 -8.69
C VAL A 207 -36.83 -0.67 -9.66
N ARG A 208 -37.32 -1.55 -10.55
CA ARG A 208 -38.43 -1.21 -11.44
C ARG A 208 -39.58 -0.84 -10.50
N PRO A 209 -40.14 0.37 -10.57
CA PRO A 209 -41.36 0.66 -9.82
C PRO A 209 -42.39 -0.37 -10.25
N ARG A 210 -42.92 -1.12 -9.28
CA ARG A 210 -44.09 -1.96 -9.51
C ARG A 210 -45.21 -1.00 -9.94
N ARG A 211 -45.67 -1.15 -11.19
CA ARG A 211 -46.92 -0.54 -11.63
C ARG A 211 -48.08 -1.36 -11.10
#